data_AF-A0A8T5AWU3-F1
#
_entry.id   AF-A0A8T5AWU3-F1
#
_cell.length_a   1.000
_cell.length_b   1.000
_cell.length_c   1.000
_cell.angle_alpha   90.00
_cell.angle_beta   90.00
_cell.angle_gamma   90.00
#
_symmetry.space_group_name_H-M   'P 1'
#
loop_
_entity.id
_entity.type
_entity.pdbx_description
1 polymer ?
#
loop_
_entity_poly.entity_id
_entity_poly.type
_entity_poly.pdbx_seq_one_letter_code
_entity_poly.pdbx_strand_id
1 'polypeptide(L)'
;MGDLPIKDLSGKTPLEFAETPNMDFLASKGRLGLMYTVGRGVAPESDVAVISILGYDPYKYHVGRGPLEAYGAGLDMRDGDLALRCNFATLGLNRQIIDRRAGRNLTTSEASRLAESVNSLVKL
;
A
#
# COMPACT_ATOMS: atom_id res chain seq x y z
N MET A 1 -4.52 -15.93 2.25
CA MET A 1 -3.75 -14.98 1.41
C MET A 1 -2.90 -15.80 0.45
N GLY A 2 -2.74 -15.34 -0.79
CA GLY A 2 -2.05 -16.11 -1.84
C GLY A 2 -0.54 -16.01 -1.74
N ASP A 3 0.13 -17.13 -1.95
CA ASP A 3 1.58 -17.25 -2.13
C ASP A 3 1.86 -18.50 -2.99
N LEU A 4 3.13 -18.73 -3.32
CA LEU A 4 3.57 -19.91 -4.06
C LEU A 4 4.07 -21.01 -3.12
N PRO A 5 4.05 -22.28 -3.56
CA PRO A 5 4.75 -23.39 -2.89
C PRO A 5 6.22 -23.09 -2.61
N ILE A 6 6.66 -23.33 -1.38
CA ILE A 6 8.05 -23.08 -0.93
C ILE A 6 8.73 -24.41 -0.60
N LYS A 7 9.93 -24.62 -1.15
CA LYS A 7 10.71 -25.86 -0.97
C LYS A 7 10.98 -26.17 0.51
N ASP A 8 11.36 -25.17 1.29
CA ASP A 8 11.66 -25.30 2.71
C ASP A 8 10.42 -25.63 3.56
N LEU A 9 9.23 -25.37 3.03
CA LEU A 9 7.94 -25.74 3.62
C LEU A 9 7.41 -27.06 3.07
N SER A 10 8.29 -27.94 2.57
CA SER A 10 7.95 -29.22 1.92
C SER A 10 6.99 -29.07 0.73
N GLY A 11 7.12 -27.97 -0.03
CA GLY A 11 6.27 -27.70 -1.20
C GLY A 11 4.89 -27.15 -0.86
N LYS A 12 4.65 -26.71 0.37
CA LYS A 12 3.41 -26.01 0.77
C LYS A 12 3.55 -24.50 0.59
N THR A 13 2.42 -23.81 0.44
CA THR A 13 2.35 -22.35 0.64
C THR A 13 2.49 -22.01 2.14
N PRO A 14 2.86 -20.78 2.52
CA PRO A 14 2.89 -20.36 3.92
C PRO A 14 1.55 -20.55 4.64
N LEU A 15 0.42 -20.33 3.97
CA LEU A 15 -0.91 -20.53 4.55
C LEU A 15 -1.21 -22.00 4.83
N GLU A 16 -0.81 -22.92 3.94
CA GLU A 16 -0.98 -24.37 4.14
C GLU A 16 -0.02 -24.96 5.17
N PHE A 17 1.13 -24.31 5.39
CA PHE A 17 2.11 -24.73 6.37
C PHE A 17 1.76 -24.25 7.79
N ALA A 18 1.17 -23.06 7.92
CA ALA A 18 0.83 -22.47 9.20
C ALA A 18 -0.28 -23.25 9.92
N GLU A 19 -0.22 -23.28 11.26
CA GLU A 19 -1.33 -23.78 12.08
C GLU A 19 -2.41 -22.71 12.18
N THR A 20 -3.53 -22.91 11.47
CA THR A 20 -4.61 -21.90 11.35
C THR A 20 -5.97 -22.40 11.82
N PRO A 21 -6.11 -22.93 13.06
CA PRO A 21 -7.30 -23.65 13.50
C PRO A 21 -8.61 -22.83 13.38
N ASN A 22 -8.54 -21.51 13.58
CA ASN A 22 -9.71 -20.63 13.44
C ASN A 22 -10.13 -20.44 11.97
N MET A 23 -9.18 -20.31 11.04
CA MET A 23 -9.50 -20.22 9.61
C MET A 23 -9.97 -21.56 9.08
N ASP A 24 -9.37 -22.66 9.55
CA ASP A 24 -9.75 -24.03 9.18
C ASP A 24 -11.17 -24.35 9.66
N PHE A 25 -11.53 -23.92 10.87
CA PHE A 25 -12.89 -24.02 11.39
C PHE A 25 -13.89 -23.29 10.50
N LEU A 26 -13.61 -22.01 10.15
CA LEU A 26 -14.46 -21.22 9.27
C LEU A 26 -14.58 -21.86 7.87
N ALA A 27 -13.48 -22.37 7.33
CA ALA A 27 -13.46 -23.09 6.05
C ALA A 27 -14.34 -24.35 6.08
N SER A 28 -14.29 -25.12 7.18
CA SER A 28 -15.06 -26.37 7.35
C SER A 28 -16.57 -26.15 7.49
N LYS A 29 -16.99 -24.94 7.90
CA LYS A 29 -18.40 -24.56 8.11
C LYS A 29 -18.93 -23.58 7.06
N GLY A 30 -18.08 -23.13 6.14
CA GLY A 30 -18.40 -22.12 5.15
C GLY A 30 -18.37 -22.63 3.72
N ARG A 31 -18.18 -21.70 2.78
CA ARG A 31 -17.88 -21.98 1.38
C ARG A 31 -16.56 -21.32 1.02
N LEU A 32 -15.73 -22.05 0.29
CA LEU A 32 -14.46 -21.57 -0.22
C LEU A 32 -14.59 -21.16 -1.69
N GLY A 33 -13.72 -20.26 -2.12
CA GLY A 33 -13.65 -19.80 -3.49
C GLY A 33 -12.33 -19.08 -3.77
N LEU A 34 -12.09 -18.81 -5.05
CA LEU A 34 -10.99 -17.98 -5.51
C LEU A 34 -11.54 -16.63 -5.96
N MET A 35 -10.78 -15.56 -5.70
CA MET A 35 -11.16 -14.20 -6.06
C MET A 35 -10.06 -13.59 -6.92
N TYR A 36 -10.43 -13.09 -8.09
CA TYR A 36 -9.63 -12.10 -8.82
C TYR A 36 -10.06 -10.73 -8.31
N THR A 37 -9.20 -10.06 -7.55
CA THR A 37 -9.54 -8.77 -6.95
C THR A 37 -9.75 -7.69 -8.01
N VAL A 38 -8.97 -7.68 -9.10
CA VAL A 38 -9.15 -6.70 -10.18
C VAL A 38 -9.63 -7.38 -11.45
N GLY A 39 -8.90 -8.41 -11.89
CA GLY A 39 -9.23 -9.17 -13.08
C GLY A 39 -8.23 -10.30 -13.31
N ARG A 40 -8.56 -11.23 -14.20
CA ARG A 40 -7.64 -12.32 -14.55
C ARG A 40 -6.40 -11.74 -15.24
N GLY A 41 -5.22 -12.13 -14.77
CA GLY A 41 -3.94 -11.67 -15.34
C GLY A 41 -3.52 -10.26 -14.92
N VAL A 42 -4.30 -9.59 -14.06
CA VAL A 42 -3.96 -8.27 -13.53
C VAL A 42 -3.37 -8.43 -12.14
N ALA A 43 -2.10 -8.05 -11.97
CA ALA A 43 -1.48 -7.98 -10.65
C ALA A 43 -2.14 -6.85 -9.84
N PRO A 44 -2.75 -7.13 -8.69
CA PRO A 44 -3.43 -6.11 -7.92
C PRO A 44 -2.44 -5.19 -7.19
N GLU A 45 -2.61 -3.89 -7.37
CA GLU A 45 -2.11 -2.91 -6.40
C GLU A 45 -3.12 -2.77 -5.25
N SER A 46 -2.62 -2.44 -4.05
CA SER A 46 -3.43 -2.48 -2.82
C SER A 46 -4.63 -1.55 -2.85
N ASP A 47 -4.48 -0.36 -3.42
CA ASP A 47 -5.55 0.63 -3.58
C ASP A 47 -6.68 0.09 -4.47
N VAL A 48 -6.34 -0.37 -5.67
CA VAL A 48 -7.30 -0.91 -6.65
C VAL A 48 -8.01 -2.16 -6.11
N ALA A 49 -7.27 -3.04 -5.43
CA ALA A 49 -7.81 -4.26 -4.86
C ALA A 49 -8.83 -4.00 -3.74
N VAL A 50 -8.55 -3.05 -2.84
CA VAL A 50 -9.45 -2.72 -1.73
C VAL A 50 -10.74 -2.10 -2.26
N ILE A 51 -10.64 -1.15 -3.19
CA ILE A 51 -11.82 -0.51 -3.80
C ILE A 51 -12.73 -1.55 -4.50
N SER A 52 -12.12 -2.51 -5.20
CA SER A 52 -12.88 -3.61 -5.81
C SER A 52 -13.51 -4.55 -4.79
N ILE A 53 -12.82 -4.89 -3.70
CA ILE A 53 -13.38 -5.70 -2.60
C ILE A 53 -14.59 -5.01 -1.96
N LEU A 54 -14.60 -3.67 -1.91
CA LEU A 54 -15.73 -2.87 -1.43
C LEU A 54 -16.90 -2.77 -2.43
N GLY A 55 -16.76 -3.36 -3.62
CA GLY A 55 -17.83 -3.47 -4.63
C GLY A 55 -17.82 -2.37 -5.71
N TYR A 56 -16.81 -1.51 -5.75
CA TYR A 56 -16.68 -0.49 -6.80
C TYR A 56 -15.93 -1.04 -8.01
N ASP A 57 -16.36 -0.65 -9.21
CA ASP A 57 -15.58 -0.91 -10.43
C ASP A 57 -14.32 -0.01 -10.42
N PRO A 58 -13.11 -0.58 -10.27
CA PRO A 58 -11.88 0.19 -10.19
C PRO A 58 -11.52 0.92 -11.48
N TYR A 59 -12.03 0.48 -12.64
CA TYR A 59 -11.79 1.13 -13.93
C TYR A 59 -12.71 2.33 -14.15
N LYS A 60 -13.83 2.40 -13.42
CA LYS A 60 -14.77 3.53 -13.45
C LYS A 60 -14.51 4.52 -12.32
N TYR A 61 -14.23 4.03 -11.12
CA TYR A 61 -14.08 4.83 -9.90
C TYR A 61 -12.63 4.86 -9.41
N HIS A 62 -11.71 5.24 -10.30
CA HIS A 62 -10.30 5.34 -9.95
C HIS A 62 -10.04 6.57 -9.07
N VAL A 63 -9.91 6.36 -7.77
CA VAL A 63 -9.70 7.43 -6.77
C VAL A 63 -8.27 8.00 -6.84
N GLY A 64 -7.34 7.29 -7.52
CA GLY A 64 -5.93 7.62 -7.53
C GLY A 64 -5.25 7.35 -6.18
N ARG A 65 -3.98 6.92 -6.21
CA ARG A 65 -3.27 6.59 -4.98
C ARG A 65 -3.01 7.81 -4.09
N GLY A 66 -2.69 8.95 -4.70
CA GLY A 66 -2.40 10.19 -3.99
C GLY A 66 -3.54 10.62 -3.06
N PRO A 67 -4.77 10.79 -3.57
CA PRO A 67 -5.92 11.16 -2.75
C PRO A 67 -6.20 10.15 -1.63
N LEU A 68 -6.09 8.84 -1.89
CA LEU A 68 -6.29 7.82 -0.86
C LEU A 68 -5.28 7.93 0.29
N GLU A 69 -4.01 8.14 -0.01
CA GLU A 69 -2.95 8.33 1.00
C GLU A 69 -3.14 9.66 1.76
N ALA A 70 -3.57 10.72 1.07
CA ALA A 70 -3.87 12.02 1.69
C ALA A 70 -5.02 11.91 2.71
N TYR A 71 -6.14 11.31 2.32
CA TYR A 71 -7.25 11.04 3.24
C TYR A 71 -6.83 10.12 4.39
N GLY A 72 -6.02 9.08 4.12
CA GLY A 72 -5.47 8.20 5.14
C GLY A 72 -4.56 8.90 6.15
N ALA A 73 -3.89 9.98 5.72
CA ALA A 73 -3.09 10.84 6.58
C ALA A 73 -3.91 11.96 7.28
N GLY A 74 -5.22 12.02 7.06
CA GLY A 74 -6.11 13.04 7.63
C GLY A 74 -6.02 14.41 6.95
N LEU A 75 -5.57 14.47 5.70
CA LEU A 75 -5.55 15.70 4.91
C LEU A 75 -6.87 15.87 4.15
N ASP A 76 -7.37 17.10 4.12
CA ASP A 76 -8.52 17.46 3.28
C ASP A 76 -8.11 17.57 1.82
N MET A 77 -8.98 17.10 0.93
CA MET A 77 -8.80 17.16 -0.53
C MET A 77 -10.04 17.77 -1.17
N ARG A 78 -9.85 18.61 -2.18
CA ARG A 78 -10.92 19.24 -2.97
C ARG A 78 -10.77 18.85 -4.44
N ASP A 79 -11.87 18.98 -5.19
CA ASP A 79 -11.82 18.82 -6.63
C ASP A 79 -10.84 19.83 -7.24
N GLY A 80 -9.88 19.31 -8.03
CA GLY A 80 -8.80 20.09 -8.63
C GLY A 80 -7.47 20.03 -7.85
N ASP A 81 -7.47 19.52 -6.61
CA ASP A 81 -6.23 19.33 -5.86
C ASP A 81 -5.41 18.15 -6.41
N LEU A 82 -4.08 18.33 -6.46
CA LEU A 82 -3.13 17.29 -6.85
C LEU A 82 -2.44 16.73 -5.60
N ALA A 83 -2.70 15.47 -5.29
CA ALA A 83 -1.98 14.74 -4.25
C ALA A 83 -0.83 13.91 -4.83
N LEU A 84 0.38 14.16 -4.36
CA LEU A 84 1.59 13.41 -4.72
C LEU A 84 2.14 12.67 -3.50
N ARG A 85 2.47 11.40 -3.69
CA ARG A 85 3.20 10.64 -2.68
C ARG A 85 4.68 11.02 -2.73
N CYS A 86 5.19 11.51 -1.62
CA CYS A 86 6.59 11.89 -1.46
C CYS A 86 7.29 11.01 -0.41
N ASN A 87 8.63 10.92 -0.51
CA ASN A 87 9.48 10.37 0.53
C ASN A 87 10.57 11.39 0.87
N PHE A 88 11.01 11.45 2.12
CA PHE A 88 12.31 12.07 2.44
C PHE A 88 13.45 11.21 1.92
N ALA A 89 14.43 11.86 1.32
CA ALA A 89 15.58 11.22 0.68
C ALA A 89 16.87 11.94 1.06
N THR A 90 17.98 11.20 1.08
CA THR A 90 19.32 11.73 1.33
C THR A 90 19.95 12.14 0.00
N LEU A 91 20.36 13.39 -0.08
CA LEU A 91 21.07 13.96 -1.22
C LEU A 91 22.58 13.89 -0.97
N GLY A 92 23.32 13.28 -1.89
CA GLY A 92 24.78 13.27 -1.91
C GLY A 92 25.37 14.40 -2.75
N LEU A 93 26.66 14.26 -3.07
CA LEU A 93 27.37 15.21 -3.94
C LEU A 93 26.69 15.34 -5.30
N ASN A 94 26.79 16.52 -5.92
CA ASN A 94 26.22 16.82 -7.24
C ASN A 94 24.69 16.58 -7.34
N ARG A 95 23.96 16.72 -6.22
CA ARG A 95 22.49 16.54 -6.17
C ARG A 95 22.02 15.13 -6.55
N GLN A 96 22.87 14.12 -6.38
CA GLN A 96 22.46 12.74 -6.57
C GLN A 96 21.67 12.24 -5.35
N ILE A 97 20.54 11.58 -5.56
CA ILE A 97 19.84 10.86 -4.49
C ILE A 97 20.63 9.59 -4.17
N ILE A 98 21.25 9.53 -2.99
CA ILE A 98 22.04 8.37 -2.54
C ILE A 98 21.22 7.42 -1.66
N ASP A 99 20.13 7.90 -1.07
CA ASP A 99 19.15 7.07 -0.39
C ASP A 99 17.74 7.64 -0.57
N ARG A 100 16.84 6.87 -1.17
CA ARG A 100 15.45 7.28 -1.45
C ARG A 100 14.52 7.28 -0.22
N ARG A 101 15.01 6.90 0.97
CA ARG A 101 14.20 6.79 2.20
C ARG A 101 14.91 7.31 3.46
N ALA A 102 16.03 8.00 3.31
CA ALA A 102 16.78 8.57 4.42
C ALA A 102 17.00 7.58 5.57
N GLY A 103 17.55 6.40 5.28
CA GLY A 103 17.87 5.35 6.26
C GLY A 103 16.66 4.63 6.85
N ARG A 104 15.42 5.03 6.54
CA ARG A 104 14.19 4.59 7.23
C ARG A 104 14.24 4.75 8.75
N ASN A 105 15.01 5.71 9.26
CA ASN A 105 15.22 5.92 10.69
C ASN A 105 14.62 7.23 11.22
N LEU A 106 14.00 8.04 10.36
CA LEU A 106 13.28 9.24 10.78
C LEU A 106 12.11 8.87 11.69
N THR A 107 12.07 9.48 12.86
CA THR A 107 10.90 9.43 13.73
C THR A 107 9.77 10.29 13.15
N THR A 108 8.53 10.03 13.56
CA THR A 108 7.37 10.85 13.15
C THR A 108 7.57 12.32 13.49
N SER A 109 8.13 12.62 14.67
CA SER A 109 8.39 14.00 15.12
C SER A 109 9.41 14.73 14.21
N GLU A 110 10.47 14.05 13.79
CA GLU A 110 11.45 14.62 12.85
C GLU A 110 10.84 14.82 11.46
N ALA A 111 10.12 13.82 10.96
CA ALA A 111 9.46 13.88 9.67
C ALA A 111 8.42 15.02 9.61
N SER A 112 7.63 15.23 10.67
CA SER A 112 6.67 16.34 10.75
C SER A 112 7.35 17.70 10.68
N ARG A 113 8.44 17.92 11.44
CA ARG A 113 9.19 19.19 11.39
C ARG A 113 9.81 19.46 10.01
N LEU A 114 10.29 18.41 9.33
CA LEU A 114 10.78 18.53 7.96
C LEU A 114 9.64 18.89 6.99
N ALA A 115 8.47 18.24 7.13
CA ALA A 115 7.31 18.51 6.28
C ALA A 115 6.80 19.96 6.46
N GLU A 116 6.71 20.44 7.70
CA GLU A 116 6.37 21.84 8.01
C GLU A 116 7.36 22.82 7.38
N SER A 117 8.66 22.51 7.48
CA SER A 117 9.71 23.33 6.87
C SER A 117 9.54 23.41 5.35
N VAL A 118 9.29 22.28 4.68
CA VAL A 118 9.03 22.25 3.23
C VAL A 118 7.78 23.07 2.89
N ASN A 119 6.67 22.88 3.62
CA ASN A 119 5.43 23.60 3.38
C ASN A 119 5.57 25.13 3.55
N SER A 120 6.47 25.58 4.43
CA SER A 120 6.72 27.02 4.61
C SER A 120 7.60 27.63 3.51
N LEU A 121 8.53 26.85 2.96
CA LEU A 121 9.55 27.31 2.00
C LEU A 121 9.10 27.15 0.54
N VAL A 122 8.30 26.14 0.24
CA VAL A 122 7.83 25.83 -1.10
C VAL A 122 6.44 26.42 -1.27
N LYS A 123 6.31 27.40 -2.17
CA LYS A 123 5.02 27.88 -2.67
C LYS A 123 4.87 27.42 -4.12
N LEU A 124 3.76 26.74 -4.39
CA LEU A 124 3.35 26.34 -5.74
C LEU A 124 2.72 27.53 -6.48
#